data_AF-A0A096CLI7-F1
#
_entry.id   AF-A0A096CLI7-F1
#
_cell.length_a   1.000
_cell.length_b   1.000
_cell.length_c   1.000
_cell.angle_alpha   90.00
_cell.angle_beta   90.00
_cell.angle_gamma   90.00
#
_symmetry.space_group_name_H-M   'P 1'
#
loop_
_entity.id
_entity.type
_entity.pdbx_description
1 polymer ?
#
loop_
_entity_poly.entity_id
_entity_poly.type
_entity_poly.pdbx_seq_one_letter_code
_entity_poly.pdbx_strand_id
1 'polypeptide(L)'
;PGIDKIADGSFNPIGGDNASFTIFIQHPETFYNFDIETWYYNYCLINLWSMDNTTWGFNDKSVVKTIYDPCPAGFHIPASNAFTGFTKDGQNKGPMNVSGAWDYGWNFNNKISSPDATIYFPATGGRTGGRNSGKKRGPLYGVGWGGGYATATPYKELGDITCGLGFTSRFVLSKSAQSSYSNGEAVRPVSE
;
A
#
# COMPACT_ATOMS: atom_id res chain seq x y z
N PRO A 1 -22.37 -2.58 14.95
CA PRO A 1 -23.06 -2.51 13.65
C PRO A 1 -22.45 -3.54 12.69
N GLY A 2 -23.17 -4.64 12.45
CA GLY A 2 -22.79 -5.66 11.47
C GLY A 2 -23.80 -5.62 10.34
N ILE A 3 -23.31 -5.35 9.13
CA ILE A 3 -24.10 -5.47 7.89
C ILE A 3 -24.03 -6.89 7.36
N ASP A 4 -24.82 -7.19 6.33
CA ASP A 4 -24.96 -8.51 5.73
C ASP A 4 -23.63 -9.20 5.41
N LYS A 5 -23.60 -10.51 5.65
CA LYS A 5 -22.41 -11.35 5.49
C LYS A 5 -22.05 -11.46 4.01
N ILE A 6 -21.14 -10.61 3.55
CA ILE A 6 -20.53 -10.75 2.24
C ILE A 6 -19.66 -12.01 2.23
N ALA A 7 -19.69 -12.75 1.12
CA ALA A 7 -18.93 -13.99 1.00
C ALA A 7 -17.44 -13.69 1.21
N ASP A 8 -16.73 -14.57 1.92
CA ASP A 8 -15.30 -14.38 2.18
C ASP A 8 -14.55 -14.16 0.85
N GLY A 9 -13.71 -13.13 0.81
CA GLY A 9 -13.00 -12.70 -0.41
C GLY A 9 -13.82 -11.94 -1.46
N SER A 10 -15.08 -11.60 -1.20
CA SER A 10 -15.89 -10.72 -2.07
C SER A 10 -16.06 -9.32 -1.48
N PHE A 11 -16.35 -8.36 -2.35
CA PHE A 11 -16.54 -6.94 -2.03
C PHE A 11 -17.51 -6.34 -3.04
N ASN A 12 -18.15 -5.22 -2.73
CA ASN A 12 -19.00 -4.48 -3.64
C ASN A 12 -18.12 -3.61 -4.56
N PRO A 13 -18.01 -3.93 -5.87
CA PRO A 13 -17.27 -3.07 -6.78
C PRO A 13 -18.10 -1.81 -7.07
N ILE A 14 -17.45 -0.65 -7.06
CA ILE A 14 -18.01 0.63 -7.53
C ILE A 14 -19.01 1.25 -6.54
N GLY A 15 -18.52 1.76 -5.41
CA GLY A 15 -19.31 2.50 -4.41
C GLY A 15 -19.83 3.89 -4.83
N GLY A 16 -19.82 4.21 -6.12
CA GLY A 16 -20.09 5.56 -6.63
C GLY A 16 -18.98 6.56 -6.34
N ASP A 17 -19.26 7.84 -6.57
CA ASP A 17 -18.29 8.95 -6.47
C ASP A 17 -18.43 9.77 -5.17
N ASN A 18 -19.46 9.51 -4.36
CA ASN A 18 -19.70 10.22 -3.09
C ASN A 18 -18.93 9.58 -1.92
N ALA A 19 -17.60 9.72 -1.97
CA ALA A 19 -16.68 9.14 -1.00
C ALA A 19 -16.43 10.05 0.22
N SER A 20 -16.56 9.51 1.43
CA SER A 20 -16.12 10.19 2.66
C SER A 20 -15.55 9.19 3.67
N PHE A 21 -14.71 9.67 4.59
CA PHE A 21 -14.11 8.80 5.61
C PHE A 21 -15.17 8.07 6.46
N THR A 22 -16.26 8.75 6.80
CA THR A 22 -17.39 8.16 7.54
C THR A 22 -18.08 7.05 6.74
N ILE A 23 -18.28 7.25 5.43
CA ILE A 23 -18.88 6.23 4.55
C ILE A 23 -18.02 4.98 4.53
N PHE A 24 -16.69 5.10 4.48
CA PHE A 24 -15.81 3.93 4.40
C PHE A 24 -15.80 3.08 5.68
N ILE A 25 -15.94 3.73 6.84
CA ILE A 25 -16.10 3.03 8.12
C ILE A 25 -17.45 2.28 8.17
N GLN A 26 -18.51 2.87 7.61
CA GLN A 26 -19.84 2.25 7.60
C GLN A 26 -19.97 1.15 6.54
N HIS A 27 -19.17 1.23 5.48
CA HIS A 27 -19.22 0.35 4.32
C HIS A 27 -17.83 -0.22 3.92
N PRO A 28 -17.14 -0.93 4.84
CA PRO A 28 -15.80 -1.48 4.58
C PRO A 28 -15.76 -2.53 3.46
N GLU A 29 -16.92 -3.09 3.10
CA GLU A 29 -17.13 -4.03 2.01
C GLU A 29 -17.13 -3.40 0.62
N THR A 30 -17.19 -2.07 0.53
CA THR A 30 -17.40 -1.36 -0.73
C THR A 30 -16.11 -0.71 -1.20
N PHE A 31 -15.74 -0.99 -2.45
CA PHE A 31 -14.59 -0.35 -3.09
C PHE A 31 -15.06 0.94 -3.77
N TYR A 32 -14.70 2.08 -3.19
CA TYR A 32 -15.08 3.41 -3.66
C TYR A 32 -14.18 3.93 -4.76
N ASN A 33 -14.76 4.70 -5.67
CA ASN A 33 -14.03 5.31 -6.77
C ASN A 33 -13.29 6.56 -6.30
N PHE A 34 -12.16 6.83 -6.95
CA PHE A 34 -11.53 8.13 -6.87
C PHE A 34 -12.39 9.18 -7.58
N ASP A 35 -12.79 10.20 -6.84
CA ASP A 35 -13.27 11.46 -7.37
C ASP A 35 -12.43 12.60 -6.79
N ILE A 36 -11.83 13.41 -7.66
CA ILE A 36 -10.83 14.40 -7.27
C ILE A 36 -11.40 15.48 -6.34
N GLU A 37 -12.67 15.85 -6.51
CA GLU A 37 -13.30 16.91 -5.70
C GLU A 37 -13.59 16.43 -4.28
N THR A 38 -14.06 15.19 -4.11
CA THR A 38 -14.35 14.60 -2.80
C THR A 38 -13.08 14.12 -2.07
N TRP A 39 -12.11 13.55 -2.80
CA TRP A 39 -10.92 12.92 -2.22
C TRP A 39 -9.87 13.93 -1.73
N TYR A 40 -9.71 15.05 -2.45
CA TYR A 40 -8.67 16.04 -2.15
C TYR A 40 -8.91 16.77 -0.83
N TYR A 41 -10.17 17.05 -0.49
CA TYR A 41 -10.53 17.88 0.66
C TYR A 41 -10.93 17.09 1.92
N ASN A 42 -11.31 15.81 1.80
CA ASN A 42 -11.91 15.08 2.92
C ASN A 42 -11.16 13.80 3.35
N TYR A 43 -10.10 13.37 2.63
CA TYR A 43 -9.58 12.01 2.79
C TYR A 43 -8.11 11.87 3.17
N CYS A 44 -7.29 12.90 2.99
CA CYS A 44 -5.85 12.81 3.28
C CYS A 44 -5.58 12.98 4.79
N LEU A 45 -5.96 11.98 5.58
CA LEU A 45 -5.69 11.93 7.01
C LEU A 45 -4.24 11.45 7.23
N ILE A 46 -3.38 12.40 7.59
CA ILE A 46 -1.94 12.16 7.80
C ILE A 46 -1.65 11.07 8.83
N ASN A 47 -2.53 10.91 9.83
CA ASN A 47 -2.39 9.98 10.94
C ASN A 47 -3.38 8.80 10.86
N LEU A 48 -3.86 8.45 9.66
CA LEU A 48 -4.89 7.40 9.51
C LEU A 48 -4.45 6.06 10.08
N TRP A 49 -3.25 5.60 9.73
CA TRP A 49 -2.70 4.30 10.17
C TRP A 49 -1.66 4.43 11.28
N SER A 50 -1.18 5.65 11.56
CA SER A 50 -0.21 5.93 12.62
C SER A 50 -0.64 7.15 13.43
N MET A 51 -1.00 6.95 14.70
CA MET A 51 -1.66 7.94 15.56
C MET A 51 -0.87 9.24 15.71
N ASP A 52 0.45 9.14 15.78
CA ASP A 52 1.38 10.26 16.00
C ASP A 52 2.03 10.76 14.71
N ASN A 53 1.60 10.29 13.53
CA ASN A 53 2.21 10.74 12.28
C ASN A 53 1.83 12.20 11.97
N THR A 54 2.83 13.04 11.92
CA THR A 54 2.75 14.49 11.62
C THR A 54 3.56 14.85 10.39
N THR A 55 4.06 13.86 9.65
CA THR A 55 4.96 14.07 8.51
C THR A 55 4.45 13.43 7.23
N TRP A 56 4.92 14.01 6.14
CA TRP A 56 4.72 13.53 4.78
C TRP A 56 6.02 12.92 4.26
N GLY A 57 5.90 12.01 3.31
CA GLY A 57 7.03 11.44 2.60
C GLY A 57 7.81 10.41 3.39
N PHE A 58 8.91 9.97 2.79
CA PHE A 58 9.75 8.87 3.29
C PHE A 58 10.54 9.27 4.55
N ASN A 59 10.35 8.51 5.62
CA ASN A 59 10.99 8.73 6.92
C ASN A 59 11.02 7.43 7.76
N ASP A 60 11.78 7.45 8.85
CA ASP A 60 11.98 6.34 9.78
C ASP A 60 11.28 6.55 11.13
N LYS A 61 10.24 7.39 11.19
CA LYS A 61 9.46 7.55 12.44
C LYS A 61 8.68 6.27 12.74
N SER A 62 8.59 5.95 14.03
CA SER A 62 7.81 4.82 14.54
C SER A 62 6.34 4.91 14.13
N VAL A 63 5.72 3.75 13.92
CA VAL A 63 4.29 3.66 13.58
C VAL A 63 3.51 3.26 14.82
N VAL A 64 2.64 4.15 15.29
CA VAL A 64 1.75 3.87 16.43
C VAL A 64 0.38 3.48 15.89
N LYS A 65 0.07 2.19 15.91
CA LYS A 65 -1.13 1.60 15.31
C LYS A 65 -2.42 2.33 15.76
N THR A 66 -3.28 2.68 14.79
CA THR A 66 -4.64 3.18 15.08
C THR A 66 -5.68 2.06 14.95
N ILE A 67 -6.94 2.37 15.30
CA ILE A 67 -8.08 1.46 15.05
C ILE A 67 -8.39 1.27 13.55
N TYR A 68 -7.76 2.05 12.65
CA TYR A 68 -7.95 1.96 11.19
C TYR A 68 -6.81 1.23 10.48
N ASP A 69 -5.76 0.84 11.22
CA ASP A 69 -4.70 -0.01 10.70
C ASP A 69 -5.25 -1.42 10.41
N PRO A 70 -5.12 -1.93 9.18
CA PRO A 70 -5.73 -3.21 8.77
C PRO A 70 -4.99 -4.45 9.28
N CYS A 71 -3.85 -4.30 9.97
CA CYS A 71 -3.04 -5.42 10.41
C CYS A 71 -3.62 -6.11 11.67
N PRO A 72 -3.30 -7.39 11.92
CA PRO A 72 -3.68 -8.07 13.16
C PRO A 72 -3.09 -7.41 14.43
N ALA A 73 -3.62 -7.77 15.60
CA ALA A 73 -3.02 -7.38 16.88
C ALA A 73 -1.57 -7.89 16.99
N GLY A 74 -0.69 -7.07 17.54
CA GLY A 74 0.76 -7.33 17.58
C GLY A 74 1.51 -6.94 16.31
N PHE A 75 0.80 -6.47 15.27
CA PHE A 75 1.39 -5.97 14.04
C PHE A 75 0.81 -4.60 13.66
N HIS A 76 1.58 -3.83 12.91
CA HIS A 76 1.16 -2.57 12.31
C HIS A 76 1.64 -2.47 10.86
N ILE A 77 1.10 -1.49 10.13
CA ILE A 77 1.55 -1.18 8.79
C ILE A 77 3.02 -0.66 8.83
N PRO A 78 3.86 -0.95 7.83
CA PRO A 78 5.26 -0.54 7.89
C PRO A 78 5.46 0.99 7.85
N ALA A 79 6.54 1.46 8.47
CA ALA A 79 7.04 2.82 8.28
C ALA A 79 7.39 3.09 6.81
N SER A 80 7.41 4.35 6.39
CA SER A 80 7.55 4.69 4.96
C SER A 80 8.89 4.31 4.34
N ASN A 81 9.96 4.19 5.14
CA ASN A 81 11.28 3.69 4.70
C ASN A 81 11.48 2.18 4.87
N ALA A 82 10.47 1.42 5.31
CA ALA A 82 10.63 0.00 5.66
C ALA A 82 11.19 -0.88 4.53
N PHE A 83 10.99 -0.48 3.27
CA PHE A 83 11.40 -1.25 2.10
C PHE A 83 12.70 -0.78 1.44
N THR A 84 13.40 0.18 2.06
CA THR A 84 14.67 0.69 1.52
C THR A 84 15.71 -0.41 1.33
N GLY A 85 15.77 -1.40 2.23
CA GLY A 85 16.68 -2.55 2.11
C GLY A 85 16.42 -3.49 0.92
N PHE A 86 15.34 -3.30 0.15
CA PHE A 86 15.04 -4.11 -1.04
C PHE A 86 15.85 -3.71 -2.27
N THR A 87 16.54 -2.57 -2.19
CA THR A 87 17.64 -2.22 -3.08
C THR A 87 18.92 -2.04 -2.25
N LYS A 88 20.08 -2.37 -2.84
CA LYS A 88 21.37 -2.35 -2.13
C LYS A 88 21.80 -0.96 -1.66
N ASP A 89 21.25 0.08 -2.28
CA ASP A 89 21.55 1.49 -2.02
C ASP A 89 20.38 2.26 -1.39
N GLY A 90 19.26 1.59 -1.10
CA GLY A 90 18.06 2.25 -0.57
C GLY A 90 17.33 3.16 -1.56
N GLN A 91 17.71 3.15 -2.84
CA GLN A 91 17.14 4.03 -3.87
C GLN A 91 16.24 3.28 -4.84
N ASN A 92 15.29 4.02 -5.41
CA ASN A 92 14.46 3.55 -6.50
C ASN A 92 15.32 3.13 -7.70
N LYS A 93 15.04 1.95 -8.26
CA LYS A 93 15.78 1.35 -9.38
C LYS A 93 17.26 1.11 -9.09
N GLY A 94 17.67 1.14 -7.82
CA GLY A 94 18.98 0.68 -7.40
C GLY A 94 19.15 -0.83 -7.62
N PRO A 95 20.37 -1.36 -7.46
CA PRO A 95 20.62 -2.79 -7.59
C PRO A 95 19.70 -3.57 -6.65
N MET A 96 18.91 -4.51 -7.20
CA MET A 96 17.94 -5.27 -6.40
C MET A 96 18.65 -6.14 -5.36
N ASN A 97 18.15 -6.12 -4.13
CA ASN A 97 18.66 -6.95 -3.03
C ASN A 97 17.84 -8.25 -2.93
N VAL A 98 18.00 -9.12 -3.91
CA VAL A 98 17.22 -10.35 -4.07
C VAL A 98 18.10 -11.58 -4.16
N SER A 99 17.51 -12.75 -3.95
CA SER A 99 18.11 -14.06 -4.20
C SER A 99 17.19 -14.92 -5.05
N GLY A 100 17.77 -15.75 -5.93
CA GLY A 100 17.01 -16.60 -6.85
C GLY A 100 16.41 -15.87 -8.05
N ALA A 101 15.61 -16.60 -8.81
CA ALA A 101 14.92 -16.09 -9.99
C ALA A 101 13.57 -15.44 -9.62
N TRP A 102 13.05 -14.61 -10.51
CA TRP A 102 11.67 -14.12 -10.42
C TRP A 102 10.70 -15.29 -10.53
N ASP A 103 9.79 -15.41 -9.57
CA ASP A 103 8.72 -16.39 -9.59
C ASP A 103 7.43 -15.73 -9.13
N TYR A 104 6.83 -14.95 -10.04
CA TYR A 104 5.64 -14.12 -9.77
C TYR A 104 5.79 -13.26 -8.51
N GLY A 105 7.02 -12.83 -8.22
CA GLY A 105 7.44 -12.22 -6.97
C GLY A 105 8.95 -12.32 -6.78
N TRP A 106 9.44 -11.70 -5.71
CA TRP A 106 10.86 -11.71 -5.35
C TRP A 106 11.09 -12.28 -3.96
N ASN A 107 12.19 -13.02 -3.80
CA ASN A 107 12.77 -13.30 -2.49
C ASN A 107 13.78 -12.19 -2.16
N PHE A 108 13.38 -11.24 -1.31
CA PHE A 108 14.25 -10.15 -0.85
C PHE A 108 15.15 -10.64 0.28
N ASN A 109 16.43 -10.26 0.24
CA ASN A 109 17.38 -10.60 1.29
C ASN A 109 17.13 -9.76 2.54
N ASN A 110 17.31 -10.35 3.72
CA ASN A 110 17.16 -9.63 5.00
C ASN A 110 18.32 -8.68 5.34
N LYS A 111 19.47 -8.82 4.66
CA LYS A 111 20.68 -7.99 4.86
C LYS A 111 21.24 -7.57 3.51
N ILE A 112 22.00 -6.45 3.49
CA ILE A 112 22.70 -5.99 2.28
C ILE A 112 23.98 -6.80 2.04
N SER A 113 24.73 -7.07 3.12
CA SER A 113 25.94 -7.89 3.12
C SER A 113 25.71 -9.18 3.88
N SER A 114 26.22 -10.30 3.33
CA SER A 114 26.13 -11.64 3.91
C SER A 114 24.70 -12.01 4.40
N PRO A 115 23.70 -12.00 3.49
CA PRO A 115 22.34 -12.37 3.86
C PRO A 115 22.27 -13.83 4.30
N ASP A 116 21.48 -14.09 5.34
CA ASP A 116 21.26 -15.42 5.91
C ASP A 116 19.78 -15.85 5.87
N ALA A 117 18.89 -14.96 5.44
CA ALA A 117 17.48 -15.27 5.20
C ALA A 117 16.91 -14.44 4.05
N THR A 118 15.77 -14.91 3.54
CA THR A 118 14.97 -14.16 2.55
C THR A 118 13.53 -14.06 3.00
N ILE A 119 12.83 -13.06 2.47
CA ILE A 119 11.39 -12.89 2.61
C ILE A 119 10.76 -12.78 1.21
N TYR A 120 9.77 -13.63 0.96
CA TYR A 120 9.06 -13.62 -0.31
C TYR A 120 8.00 -12.52 -0.34
N PHE A 121 8.00 -11.73 -1.41
CA PHE A 121 6.99 -10.73 -1.72
C PHE A 121 6.34 -11.08 -3.06
N PRO A 122 5.06 -11.53 -3.04
CA PRO A 122 4.34 -11.83 -4.27
C PRO A 122 4.03 -10.56 -5.07
N ALA A 123 4.04 -10.70 -6.39
CA ALA A 123 3.52 -9.72 -7.33
C ALA A 123 1.98 -9.79 -7.34
N THR A 124 1.37 -9.26 -6.28
CA THR A 124 -0.09 -9.32 -6.05
C THR A 124 -0.91 -8.53 -7.07
N GLY A 125 -0.27 -7.69 -7.89
CA GLY A 125 -0.97 -6.66 -8.64
C GLY A 125 -1.61 -5.63 -7.70
N GLY A 126 -2.67 -5.00 -8.17
CA GLY A 126 -3.46 -4.04 -7.40
C GLY A 126 -4.84 -3.82 -8.01
N ARG A 127 -5.66 -3.01 -7.36
CA ARG A 127 -6.97 -2.55 -7.86
C ARG A 127 -6.92 -1.05 -8.07
N THR A 128 -7.43 -0.57 -9.20
CA THR A 128 -7.38 0.86 -9.51
C THR A 128 -8.64 1.57 -9.06
N GLY A 129 -8.47 2.67 -8.33
CA GLY A 129 -9.54 3.59 -7.95
C GLY A 129 -10.00 4.51 -9.09
N GLY A 130 -9.30 4.51 -10.24
CA GLY A 130 -9.76 5.22 -11.44
C GLY A 130 -9.16 6.61 -11.68
N ARG A 131 -8.12 7.03 -10.96
CA ARG A 131 -7.49 8.36 -11.11
C ARG A 131 -7.02 8.69 -12.53
N ASN A 132 -6.62 7.69 -13.35
CA ASN A 132 -5.85 7.96 -14.57
C ASN A 132 -6.06 6.99 -15.75
N SER A 133 -7.26 6.47 -16.00
CA SER A 133 -7.50 5.83 -17.31
C SER A 133 -8.97 5.57 -17.55
N GLY A 134 -9.38 5.58 -18.82
CA GLY A 134 -10.63 4.96 -19.31
C GLY A 134 -10.69 3.44 -19.08
N LYS A 135 -10.05 2.91 -18.03
CA LYS A 135 -10.18 1.55 -17.53
C LYS A 135 -11.35 1.48 -16.56
N LYS A 136 -11.99 0.31 -16.51
CA LYS A 136 -13.01 0.00 -15.51
C LYS A 136 -12.37 0.07 -14.11
N ARG A 137 -13.05 0.71 -13.15
CA ARG A 137 -12.63 0.91 -11.75
C ARG A 137 -12.94 -0.33 -10.92
N GLY A 138 -12.01 -0.78 -10.06
CA GLY A 138 -12.22 -1.94 -9.17
C GLY A 138 -11.68 -3.32 -9.63
N PRO A 139 -11.54 -3.67 -10.92
CA PRO A 139 -10.88 -4.91 -11.34
C PRO A 139 -9.44 -5.03 -10.81
N LEU A 140 -9.08 -6.26 -10.47
CA LEU A 140 -7.71 -6.66 -10.16
C LEU A 140 -6.89 -6.65 -11.45
N TYR A 141 -5.69 -6.08 -11.42
CA TYR A 141 -4.78 -6.04 -12.56
C TYR A 141 -3.34 -6.29 -12.13
N GLY A 142 -2.49 -6.71 -13.07
CA GLY A 142 -1.03 -6.80 -12.85
C GLY A 142 -0.58 -7.97 -11.96
N VAL A 143 -1.47 -8.90 -11.62
CA VAL A 143 -1.14 -10.12 -10.88
C VAL A 143 -0.03 -10.87 -11.61
N GLY A 144 1.01 -11.23 -10.87
CA GLY A 144 2.18 -11.91 -11.41
C GLY A 144 3.15 -11.03 -12.20
N TRP A 145 2.77 -9.78 -12.49
CA TRP A 145 3.60 -8.83 -13.24
C TRP A 145 4.31 -7.81 -12.34
N GLY A 146 3.62 -7.31 -11.32
CA GLY A 146 4.19 -6.40 -10.34
C GLY A 146 3.48 -6.45 -8.99
N GLY A 147 4.15 -5.97 -7.95
CA GLY A 147 3.61 -5.86 -6.60
C GLY A 147 3.66 -4.41 -6.11
N GLY A 148 2.61 -3.99 -5.40
CA GLY A 148 2.51 -2.70 -4.73
C GLY A 148 2.13 -2.91 -3.27
N TYR A 149 2.88 -2.27 -2.36
CA TYR A 149 2.70 -2.41 -0.91
C TYR A 149 2.65 -1.04 -0.24
N ALA A 150 1.58 -0.77 0.51
CA ALA A 150 1.38 0.50 1.20
C ALA A 150 2.16 0.59 2.52
N THR A 151 2.48 1.82 2.93
CA THR A 151 3.10 2.16 4.21
C THR A 151 2.26 3.18 4.98
N ALA A 152 2.59 3.44 6.24
CA ALA A 152 1.83 4.31 7.14
C ALA A 152 1.70 5.77 6.68
N THR A 153 2.66 6.27 5.88
CA THR A 153 2.82 7.71 5.63
C THR A 153 2.31 8.12 4.25
N PRO A 154 1.48 9.16 4.14
CA PRO A 154 1.20 9.77 2.84
C PRO A 154 2.45 10.43 2.25
N TYR A 155 2.54 10.50 0.92
CA TYR A 155 3.73 11.02 0.26
C TYR A 155 3.87 12.55 0.32
N LYS A 156 2.76 13.30 0.21
CA LYS A 156 2.76 14.77 0.19
C LYS A 156 1.49 15.36 0.78
N GLU A 157 1.59 16.59 1.29
CA GLU A 157 0.46 17.39 1.75
C GLU A 157 -0.55 17.59 0.61
N LEU A 158 -1.83 17.32 0.90
CA LEU A 158 -2.93 17.32 -0.08
C LEU A 158 -2.71 16.32 -1.24
N GLY A 159 -1.93 15.27 -1.00
CA GLY A 159 -1.68 14.20 -1.95
C GLY A 159 -2.65 13.04 -1.74
N ASP A 160 -3.28 12.59 -2.80
CA ASP A 160 -3.98 11.31 -2.84
C ASP A 160 -2.99 10.13 -2.97
N ILE A 161 -1.71 10.28 -2.64
CA ILE A 161 -0.66 9.28 -2.87
C ILE A 161 -0.02 8.86 -1.54
N THR A 162 0.20 7.56 -1.37
CA THR A 162 0.93 7.02 -0.22
C THR A 162 2.40 6.76 -0.55
N CYS A 163 3.25 6.80 0.47
CA CYS A 163 4.53 6.12 0.40
C CYS A 163 4.29 4.60 0.32
N GLY A 164 5.15 3.91 -0.42
CA GLY A 164 5.02 2.47 -0.58
C GLY A 164 6.23 1.83 -1.23
N LEU A 165 6.10 0.54 -1.48
CA LEU A 165 6.97 -0.25 -2.33
C LEU A 165 6.25 -0.56 -3.63
N GLY A 166 6.98 -0.47 -4.74
CA GLY A 166 6.54 -1.02 -6.02
C GLY A 166 7.64 -1.89 -6.62
N PHE A 167 7.32 -3.00 -7.27
CA PHE A 167 8.35 -3.78 -7.98
C PHE A 167 7.77 -4.55 -9.15
N THR A 168 8.67 -4.95 -10.05
CA THR A 168 8.42 -5.88 -11.16
C THR A 168 9.59 -6.86 -11.24
N SER A 169 9.57 -7.77 -12.21
CA SER A 169 10.73 -8.62 -12.53
C SER A 169 11.97 -7.83 -13.00
N ARG A 170 11.86 -6.52 -13.26
CA ARG A 170 12.95 -5.70 -13.81
C ARG A 170 13.53 -4.66 -12.86
N PHE A 171 12.76 -4.23 -11.87
CA PHE A 171 13.19 -3.16 -10.96
C PHE A 171 12.38 -3.16 -9.66
N VAL A 172 12.95 -2.50 -8.66
CA VAL A 172 12.32 -2.21 -7.37
C VAL A 172 12.29 -0.69 -7.17
N LEU A 173 11.13 -0.17 -6.81
CA LEU A 173 10.89 1.17 -6.31
C LEU A 173 10.73 1.07 -4.79
N SER A 174 11.85 1.06 -4.07
CA SER A 174 11.89 0.95 -2.60
C SER A 174 11.34 2.18 -1.88
N LYS A 175 11.18 3.28 -2.62
CA LYS A 175 10.53 4.54 -2.22
C LYS A 175 9.50 4.93 -3.29
N SER A 176 8.47 4.11 -3.47
CA SER A 176 7.40 4.36 -4.44
C SER A 176 6.43 5.43 -3.94
N ALA A 177 6.17 6.42 -4.78
CA ALA A 177 5.18 7.48 -4.57
C ALA A 177 4.12 7.46 -5.70
N GLN A 178 3.61 6.27 -6.02
CA GLN A 178 2.73 6.08 -7.20
C GLN A 178 1.32 5.56 -6.86
N SER A 179 1.10 5.03 -5.66
CA SER A 179 -0.17 4.42 -5.27
C SER A 179 -1.14 5.50 -4.80
N SER A 180 -2.23 5.69 -5.55
CA SER A 180 -3.33 6.53 -5.08
C SER A 180 -3.97 5.87 -3.85
N TYR A 181 -4.46 6.62 -2.86
CA TYR A 181 -5.26 6.10 -1.74
C TYR A 181 -6.51 5.33 -2.18
N SER A 182 -6.98 5.64 -3.38
CA SER A 182 -8.09 4.94 -4.01
C SER A 182 -7.70 3.60 -4.63
N ASN A 183 -6.40 3.27 -4.69
CA ASN A 183 -5.95 1.98 -5.15
C ASN A 183 -6.02 0.95 -4.01
N GLY A 184 -6.46 -0.26 -4.35
CA GLY A 184 -6.31 -1.41 -3.47
C GLY A 184 -4.92 -2.01 -3.66
N GLU A 185 -4.01 -1.69 -2.75
CA GLU A 185 -2.65 -2.25 -2.69
C GLU A 185 -2.55 -3.27 -1.54
N ALA A 186 -1.52 -4.11 -1.58
CA ALA A 186 -1.23 -5.02 -0.47
C ALA A 186 -0.66 -4.27 0.74
N VAL A 187 -0.78 -4.87 1.92
CA VAL A 187 -0.04 -4.46 3.12
C VAL A 187 0.82 -5.63 3.59
N ARG A 188 2.02 -5.34 4.07
CA ARG A 188 2.88 -6.33 4.73
C ARG A 188 3.01 -5.97 6.21
N PRO A 189 2.20 -6.58 7.10
CA PRO A 189 2.27 -6.29 8.53
C PRO A 189 3.67 -6.54 9.09
N VAL A 190 4.11 -5.66 9.99
CA VAL A 190 5.39 -5.78 10.73
C VAL A 190 5.11 -5.74 12.23
N SER A 191 5.96 -6.41 13.01
CA SER A 191 5.98 -6.35 14.48
C SER A 191 7.25 -5.64 14.92
N GLU A 192 7.12 -4.66 15.80
CA GLU A 192 8.23 -4.02 16.52
C GLU A 192 8.32 -4.53 17.96
#